data_AF-A0A7Y2CGU0-F1
#
_entry.id   AF-A0A7Y2CGU0-F1
#
_cell.length_a   1.000
_cell.length_b   1.000
_cell.length_c   1.000
_cell.angle_alpha   90.00
_cell.angle_beta   90.00
_cell.angle_gamma   90.00
#
_symmetry.space_group_name_H-M   'P 1'
#
loop_
_entity.id
_entity.type
_entity.pdbx_description
1 polymer ?
#
loop_
_entity_poly.entity_id
_entity_poly.type
_entity_poly.pdbx_seq_one_letter_code
_entity_poly.pdbx_strand_id
1 'polypeptide(L)'
;MTFSSNPELKKRGDEIFKELYGGSIADKMHEEYAKKSPDFHQMSVEWCQGGLIGRPGLDLKSRELVILAACVIDGRVQDAVVAHAYACIRAGANKREVYETILMLIWYAGAAPVSIALSTLQEFFDDDDGSMKGA
;
A
#
# COMPACT_ATOMS: atom_id res chain seq x y z
N MET A 1 -14.72 -0.45 -22.33
CA MET A 1 -13.74 0.64 -22.44
C MET A 1 -12.37 -0.02 -22.54
N THR A 2 -11.68 0.08 -23.67
CA THR A 2 -10.31 -0.43 -23.78
C THR A 2 -9.37 0.60 -23.16
N PHE A 3 -8.71 0.24 -22.07
CA PHE A 3 -7.61 1.06 -21.53
C PHE A 3 -6.48 1.03 -22.57
N SER A 4 -6.22 2.18 -23.21
CA SER A 4 -5.04 2.32 -24.05
C SER A 4 -3.82 2.41 -23.14
N SER A 5 -2.86 1.48 -23.32
CA SER A 5 -1.64 1.44 -22.52
C SER A 5 -0.81 2.72 -22.72
N ASN A 6 -0.25 3.24 -21.62
CA ASN A 6 0.66 4.38 -21.64
C ASN A 6 2.06 3.96 -21.13
N PRO A 7 3.07 3.85 -22.01
CA PRO A 7 4.41 3.39 -21.64
C PRO A 7 5.11 4.24 -20.57
N GLU A 8 4.90 5.55 -20.57
CA GLU A 8 5.51 6.46 -19.59
C GLU A 8 4.92 6.26 -18.20
N LEU A 9 3.58 6.13 -18.14
CA LEU A 9 2.90 5.82 -16.87
C LEU A 9 3.26 4.43 -16.37
N LYS A 10 3.44 3.46 -17.27
CA LYS A 10 3.88 2.11 -16.91
C LYS A 10 5.24 2.12 -16.24
N LYS A 11 6.24 2.73 -16.90
CA LYS A 11 7.61 2.83 -16.37
C LYS A 11 7.62 3.49 -15.00
N ARG A 12 6.92 4.63 -14.88
CA ARG A 12 6.79 5.34 -13.60
C ARG A 12 6.11 4.50 -12.53
N GLY A 13 5.05 3.78 -12.90
CA GLY A 13 4.32 2.89 -12.02
C GLY A 13 5.20 1.80 -11.45
N ASP A 14 6.01 1.16 -12.29
CA ASP A 14 6.97 0.13 -11.88
C ASP A 14 8.05 0.69 -10.93
N GLU A 15 8.54 1.92 -11.17
CA GLU A 15 9.50 2.59 -10.29
C GLU A 15 8.91 2.85 -8.89
N ILE A 16 7.69 3.39 -8.83
CA ILE A 16 6.98 3.63 -7.56
C ILE A 16 6.70 2.32 -6.83
N PHE A 17 6.25 1.28 -7.55
CA PHE A 17 5.97 -0.02 -6.96
C PHE A 17 7.22 -0.61 -6.30
N LYS A 18 8.38 -0.50 -6.96
CA LYS A 18 9.68 -0.94 -6.41
C LYS A 18 10.14 -0.09 -5.24
N GLU A 19 9.87 1.20 -5.22
CA GLU A 19 10.15 2.07 -4.08
C GLU A 19 9.36 1.60 -2.85
N LEU A 20 8.04 1.42 -3.02
CA LEU A 20 7.09 1.07 -1.96
C LEU A 20 7.24 -0.35 -1.42
N TYR A 21 7.53 -1.33 -2.28
CA TYR A 21 7.53 -2.74 -1.88
C TYR A 21 8.92 -3.40 -1.96
N GLY A 22 9.91 -2.76 -2.60
CA GLY A 22 11.21 -3.36 -2.85
C GLY A 22 11.19 -4.33 -4.04
N GLY A 23 12.35 -4.58 -4.66
CA GLY A 23 12.43 -5.32 -5.93
C GLY A 23 11.81 -6.72 -5.88
N SER A 24 12.20 -7.55 -4.90
CA SER A 24 11.75 -8.94 -4.83
C SER A 24 10.26 -9.11 -4.51
N ILE A 25 9.67 -8.22 -3.70
CA ILE A 25 8.24 -8.27 -3.36
C ILE A 25 7.44 -7.66 -4.51
N ALA A 26 7.89 -6.53 -5.08
CA ALA A 26 7.25 -5.90 -6.24
C ALA A 26 7.14 -6.88 -7.41
N ASP A 27 8.21 -7.61 -7.73
CA ASP A 27 8.23 -8.57 -8.83
C ASP A 27 7.19 -9.69 -8.60
N LYS A 28 7.11 -10.24 -7.38
CA LYS A 28 6.07 -11.24 -7.01
C LYS A 28 4.66 -10.68 -7.14
N MET A 29 4.42 -9.47 -6.65
CA MET A 29 3.10 -8.84 -6.76
C MET A 29 2.72 -8.60 -8.23
N HIS A 30 3.66 -8.21 -9.09
CA HIS A 30 3.40 -8.09 -10.53
C HIS A 30 3.02 -9.44 -11.15
N GLU A 31 3.75 -10.52 -10.84
CA GLU A 31 3.44 -11.87 -11.33
C GLU A 31 2.05 -12.33 -10.87
N GLU A 32 1.75 -12.18 -9.57
CA GLU A 32 0.46 -12.54 -8.97
C GLU A 32 -0.69 -11.75 -9.60
N TYR A 33 -0.54 -10.44 -9.78
CA TYR A 33 -1.56 -9.59 -10.38
C TYR A 33 -1.79 -9.95 -11.85
N ALA A 34 -0.71 -10.15 -12.63
CA ALA A 34 -0.83 -10.53 -14.04
C ALA A 34 -1.48 -11.91 -14.21
N LYS A 35 -1.17 -12.86 -13.32
CA LYS A 35 -1.79 -14.19 -13.29
C LYS A 35 -3.28 -14.13 -12.93
N LYS A 36 -3.67 -13.26 -12.00
CA LYS A 36 -5.08 -13.05 -11.61
C LYS A 36 -5.88 -12.38 -12.72
N SER A 37 -5.35 -11.29 -13.28
CA SER A 37 -5.94 -10.57 -14.40
C SER A 37 -4.92 -9.60 -15.02
N PRO A 38 -4.57 -9.78 -16.32
CA PRO A 38 -3.69 -8.85 -17.01
C PRO A 38 -4.19 -7.40 -17.01
N ASP A 39 -5.51 -7.21 -17.14
CA ASP A 39 -6.13 -5.88 -17.10
C ASP A 39 -5.98 -5.25 -15.71
N PHE A 40 -6.16 -6.04 -14.64
CA PHE A 40 -5.97 -5.57 -13.27
C PHE A 40 -4.51 -5.18 -13.00
N HIS A 41 -3.55 -5.98 -13.46
CA HIS A 41 -2.13 -5.65 -13.38
C HIS A 41 -1.83 -4.34 -14.11
N GLN A 42 -2.30 -4.20 -15.35
CA GLN A 42 -2.07 -2.99 -16.14
C GLN A 42 -2.69 -1.76 -15.46
N MET A 43 -3.92 -1.85 -14.98
CA MET A 43 -4.58 -0.76 -14.25
C MET A 43 -3.83 -0.38 -12.97
N SER A 44 -3.34 -1.38 -12.23
CA SER A 44 -2.60 -1.16 -10.99
C SER A 44 -1.27 -0.45 -11.24
N VAL A 45 -0.51 -0.87 -12.25
CA VAL A 45 0.79 -0.28 -12.56
C VAL A 45 0.63 1.09 -13.24
N GLU A 46 -0.08 1.14 -14.36
CA GLU A 46 -0.12 2.34 -15.19
C GLU A 46 -1.02 3.42 -14.59
N TRP A 47 -2.25 3.06 -14.22
CA TRP A 47 -3.24 4.04 -13.80
C TRP A 47 -3.12 4.37 -12.31
N CYS A 48 -3.07 3.36 -11.43
CA CYS A 48 -2.93 3.62 -9.98
C CYS A 48 -1.54 4.17 -9.67
N GLN A 49 -0.47 3.38 -9.87
CA GLN A 49 0.86 3.82 -9.43
C GLN A 49 1.40 4.98 -10.29
N GLY A 50 1.49 4.80 -11.60
CA GLY A 50 2.04 5.83 -12.49
C GLY A 50 1.15 7.08 -12.57
N GLY A 51 -0.15 6.87 -12.74
CA GLY A 51 -1.13 7.91 -13.03
C GLY A 51 -1.66 8.67 -11.81
N LEU A 52 -1.87 8.00 -10.68
CA LEU A 52 -2.46 8.59 -9.47
C LEU A 52 -1.44 8.82 -8.36
N ILE A 53 -0.74 7.77 -7.92
CA ILE A 53 0.24 7.86 -6.83
C ILE A 53 1.40 8.75 -7.24
N GLY A 54 1.85 8.64 -8.49
CA GLY A 54 2.92 9.49 -9.02
C GLY A 54 2.56 10.98 -9.12
N ARG A 55 1.30 11.41 -9.08
CA ARG A 55 0.96 12.84 -9.33
C ARG A 55 1.77 13.78 -8.43
N PRO A 56 2.15 14.99 -8.88
CA PRO A 56 2.76 15.96 -7.98
C PRO A 56 1.75 16.46 -6.92
N GLY A 57 2.25 17.09 -5.85
CA GLY A 57 1.44 17.81 -4.85
C GLY A 57 1.41 17.20 -3.45
N LEU A 58 1.66 15.90 -3.34
CA LEU A 58 1.83 15.20 -2.06
C LEU A 58 3.00 14.22 -2.17
N ASP A 59 3.85 14.16 -1.15
CA ASP A 59 4.96 13.19 -1.12
C ASP A 59 4.45 11.75 -0.95
N LEU A 60 5.33 10.78 -1.23
CA LEU A 60 4.95 9.37 -1.23
C LEU A 60 4.57 8.88 0.18
N LYS A 61 5.29 9.33 1.20
CA LYS A 61 5.00 9.03 2.61
C LYS A 61 3.57 9.40 2.98
N SER A 62 3.17 10.63 2.69
CA SER A 62 1.86 11.15 3.05
C SER A 62 0.75 10.47 2.25
N ARG A 63 1.01 10.03 1.01
CA ARG A 63 0.05 9.23 0.22
C ARG A 63 -0.20 7.87 0.85
N GLU A 64 0.86 7.16 1.21
CA GLU A 64 0.72 5.84 1.82
C GLU A 64 0.01 5.92 3.18
N LEU A 65 0.27 6.96 3.98
CA LEU A 65 -0.47 7.19 5.23
C LEU A 65 -1.98 7.41 4.99
N VAL A 66 -2.35 8.14 3.93
CA VAL A 66 -3.75 8.32 3.53
C VAL A 66 -4.37 7.02 3.07
N ILE A 67 -3.65 6.20 2.30
CA ILE A 67 -4.15 4.90 1.81
C ILE A 67 -4.30 3.92 2.97
N LEU A 68 -3.31 3.85 3.86
CA LEU A 68 -3.37 3.08 5.10
C LEU A 68 -4.62 3.46 5.91
N ALA A 69 -4.87 4.77 6.07
CA ALA A 69 -6.06 5.23 6.77
C ALA A 69 -7.36 4.76 6.10
N ALA A 70 -7.42 4.77 4.78
CA ALA A 70 -8.56 4.23 4.03
C ALA A 70 -8.72 2.71 4.23
N CYS A 71 -7.63 1.94 4.27
CA CYS A 71 -7.66 0.50 4.56
C CYS A 71 -8.22 0.21 5.95
N VAL A 72 -7.82 0.99 6.96
CA VAL A 72 -8.33 0.84 8.33
C VAL A 72 -9.81 1.20 8.43
N ILE A 73 -10.25 2.25 7.73
CA ILE A 73 -11.68 2.61 7.68
C ILE A 73 -12.50 1.49 7.01
N ASP A 74 -11.99 0.87 5.94
CA ASP A 74 -12.67 -0.24 5.29
C ASP A 74 -12.80 -1.46 6.22
N GLY A 75 -11.75 -1.76 7.00
CA GLY A 75 -11.78 -2.72 8.12
C GLY A 75 -11.94 -4.20 7.73
N ARG A 76 -12.07 -4.54 6.44
CA ARG A 76 -12.35 -5.91 5.97
C ARG A 76 -11.13 -6.68 5.49
N VAL A 77 -10.06 -5.97 5.11
CA VAL A 77 -8.88 -6.57 4.46
C VAL A 77 -7.62 -6.23 5.25
N GLN A 78 -7.26 -7.08 6.22
CA GLN A 78 -6.12 -6.84 7.10
C GLN A 78 -4.78 -6.89 6.36
N ASP A 79 -4.65 -7.73 5.34
CA ASP A 79 -3.45 -7.79 4.50
C ASP A 79 -3.15 -6.44 3.82
N ALA A 80 -4.19 -5.65 3.50
CA ALA A 80 -4.01 -4.31 2.94
C ALA A 80 -3.44 -3.32 3.98
N VAL A 81 -3.84 -3.46 5.25
CA VAL A 81 -3.27 -2.65 6.35
C VAL A 81 -1.78 -2.95 6.50
N VAL A 82 -1.39 -4.23 6.46
CA VAL A 82 0.02 -4.64 6.54
C VAL A 82 0.81 -4.14 5.32
N ALA A 83 0.31 -4.36 4.11
CA ALA A 83 0.97 -3.93 2.88
C ALA A 83 1.22 -2.42 2.85
N HIS A 84 0.21 -1.61 3.20
CA HIS A 84 0.36 -0.16 3.22
C HIS A 84 1.14 0.36 4.43
N ALA A 85 1.16 -0.33 5.57
CA ALA A 85 2.07 0.01 6.66
C ALA A 85 3.54 -0.26 6.26
N TYR A 86 3.82 -1.38 5.59
CA TYR A 86 5.15 -1.65 5.02
C TYR A 86 5.56 -0.58 4.01
N ALA A 87 4.65 -0.24 3.10
CA ALA A 87 4.86 0.83 2.11
C ALA A 87 5.11 2.19 2.77
N CYS A 88 4.39 2.54 3.85
CA CYS A 88 4.63 3.75 4.64
C CYS A 88 6.07 3.80 5.16
N ILE A 89 6.56 2.71 5.77
CA ILE A 89 7.92 2.66 6.33
C ILE A 89 8.96 2.84 5.22
N ARG A 90 8.79 2.17 4.08
CA ARG A 90 9.70 2.31 2.93
C ARG A 90 9.67 3.69 2.30
N ALA A 91 8.51 4.34 2.29
CA ALA A 91 8.36 5.73 1.86
C ALA A 91 8.93 6.74 2.89
N GLY A 92 9.49 6.28 4.01
CA GLY A 92 10.19 7.10 5.00
C GLY A 92 9.37 7.47 6.23
N ALA A 93 8.21 6.85 6.45
CA ALA A 93 7.52 6.94 7.73
C ALA A 93 8.25 6.13 8.81
N ASN A 94 8.10 6.53 10.06
CA ASN A 94 8.46 5.71 11.19
C ASN A 94 7.22 5.00 11.77
N LYS A 95 7.44 3.95 12.60
CA LYS A 95 6.35 3.17 13.23
C LYS A 95 5.38 4.08 14.00
N ARG A 96 5.87 5.13 14.67
CA ARG A 96 5.02 6.07 15.42
C ARG A 96 4.08 6.84 14.51
N GLU A 97 4.55 7.35 13.36
CA GLU A 97 3.68 8.04 12.39
C GLU A 97 2.54 7.12 11.90
N VAL A 98 2.83 5.84 11.67
CA VAL A 98 1.84 4.82 11.30
C VAL A 98 0.80 4.61 12.42
N TYR A 99 1.25 4.39 13.65
CA TYR A 99 0.36 4.21 14.80
C TYR A 99 -0.51 5.44 15.08
N GLU A 100 0.05 6.65 15.07
CA GLU A 100 -0.69 7.90 15.29
C GLU A 100 -1.75 8.11 14.20
N THR A 101 -1.43 7.79 12.94
CA THR A 101 -2.39 7.85 11.84
C THR A 101 -3.60 6.95 12.10
N ILE A 102 -3.38 5.74 12.61
CA ILE A 102 -4.45 4.78 12.93
C ILE A 102 -5.26 5.23 14.15
N LEU A 103 -4.61 5.77 15.18
CA LEU A 103 -5.28 6.26 16.39
C LEU A 103 -6.24 7.42 16.09
N MET A 104 -5.87 8.33 15.17
CA MET A 104 -6.73 9.42 14.72
C MET A 104 -8.05 8.93 14.12
N LEU A 105 -8.10 7.68 13.63
CA LEU A 105 -9.28 7.10 12.99
C LEU A 105 -10.32 6.58 13.97
N ILE A 106 -10.07 6.59 15.28
CA ILE A 106 -11.04 6.09 16.28
C ILE A 106 -12.40 6.78 16.17
N TRP A 107 -12.42 8.06 15.77
CA TRP A 107 -13.63 8.83 15.56
C TRP A 107 -14.31 8.57 14.21
N TYR A 108 -13.54 8.20 13.19
CA TYR A 108 -14.04 8.06 11.81
C TYR A 108 -14.40 6.62 11.46
N ALA A 109 -13.59 5.65 11.89
CA ALA A 109 -13.81 4.21 11.69
C ALA A 109 -14.49 3.54 12.90
N GLY A 110 -14.42 4.16 14.09
CA GLY A 110 -14.84 3.54 15.35
C GLY A 110 -13.74 2.70 15.99
N ALA A 111 -13.98 2.26 17.23
CA ALA A 111 -12.97 1.56 18.02
C ALA A 111 -12.63 0.15 17.50
N ALA A 112 -13.59 -0.55 16.88
CA ALA A 112 -13.37 -1.94 16.45
C ALA A 112 -12.37 -2.06 15.28
N PRO A 113 -12.52 -1.34 14.14
CA PRO A 113 -11.54 -1.42 13.05
C PRO A 113 -10.15 -0.93 13.48
N VAL A 114 -10.10 0.12 14.30
CA VAL A 114 -8.82 0.63 14.86
C VAL A 114 -8.14 -0.43 15.73
N SER A 115 -8.89 -1.06 16.65
CA SER A 115 -8.33 -2.11 17.53
C SER A 115 -7.76 -3.29 16.73
N ILE A 116 -8.49 -3.74 15.70
CA ILE A 116 -8.02 -4.83 14.83
C ILE A 116 -6.76 -4.41 14.08
N ALA A 117 -6.75 -3.23 13.46
CA ALA A 117 -5.58 -2.73 12.73
C ALA A 117 -4.34 -2.60 13.63
N LEU A 118 -4.50 -2.10 14.86
CA LEU A 118 -3.41 -2.01 15.83
C LEU A 118 -2.85 -3.38 16.20
N SER A 119 -3.73 -4.37 16.39
CA SER A 119 -3.35 -5.76 16.72
C SER A 119 -2.60 -6.40 15.55
N THR A 120 -3.13 -6.27 14.33
CA THR A 120 -2.50 -6.75 13.10
C THR A 120 -1.12 -6.13 12.87
N LEU A 121 -0.95 -4.83 13.11
CA LEU A 121 0.35 -4.19 12.95
C LEU A 121 1.34 -4.53 14.06
N GLN A 122 0.85 -4.77 15.28
CA GLN A 122 1.70 -5.27 16.35
C GLN A 122 2.30 -6.63 15.97
N GLU A 123 1.46 -7.58 15.54
CA GLU A 123 1.91 -8.89 15.06
C GLU A 123 2.93 -8.74 13.92
N PHE A 124 2.62 -7.91 12.92
CA PHE A 124 3.52 -7.65 11.80
C PHE A 124 4.89 -7.10 12.25
N PHE A 125 4.91 -6.12 13.15
CA PHE A 125 6.15 -5.47 13.59
C PHE A 125 6.96 -6.28 14.61
N ASP A 126 6.32 -7.18 15.34
CA ASP A 126 6.95 -8.09 16.30
C ASP A 126 7.55 -9.32 15.60
N ASP A 127 6.95 -9.77 14.48
CA ASP A 127 7.44 -10.86 13.64
C ASP A 127 8.59 -10.44 12.70
N ASP A 128 8.87 -9.14 12.53
CA ASP A 128 9.66 -8.66 11.40
C ASP A 128 11.19 -8.84 11.59
N ASP A 129 11.70 -9.92 11.00
CA ASP A 129 13.07 -10.08 10.52
C ASP A 129 13.29 -9.48 9.11
N GLY A 130 12.28 -8.79 8.56
CA GLY A 130 12.30 -8.08 7.28
C GLY A 130 11.44 -8.71 6.18
N SER A 131 10.49 -9.60 6.50
CA SER A 131 9.72 -10.37 5.50
C SER A 131 8.20 -10.15 5.58
N MET A 132 7.63 -9.54 4.54
CA MET A 132 6.17 -9.47 4.35
C MET A 132 5.64 -10.88 3.98
N LYS A 133 4.94 -11.54 4.89
CA LYS A 133 4.28 -12.84 4.63
C LYS A 133 2.97 -12.57 3.86
N GLY A 134 2.78 -13.25 2.72
CA GLY A 134 1.48 -13.30 2.04
C GLY A 134 1.25 -12.34 0.86
N ALA A 135 2.30 -11.93 0.15
CA ALA A 135 2.14 -11.41 -1.23
C ALA A 135 1.94 -12.55 -2.24
#